data_AF-K9ACR8-F1
#
_entry.id   AF-K9ACR8-F1
#
_cell.length_a   1.000
_cell.length_b   1.000
_cell.length_c   1.000
_cell.angle_alpha   90.00
_cell.angle_beta   90.00
_cell.angle_gamma   90.00
#
_symmetry.space_group_name_H-M   'P 1'
#
loop_
_entity.id
_entity.type
_entity.pdbx_description
1 polymer ?
#
loop_
_entity_poly.entity_id
_entity_poly.type
_entity_poly.pdbx_seq_one_letter_code
_entity_poly.pdbx_strand_id
1 'polypeptide(L)'
;MPSSFNKKAKTINVNLTQDEYDKIQKLAEIRHLNPTSYTKLVALGNRIKPTVIKSEDDTSDLHEIIEQLKNSNSTLKSERDIFKEKANLFDLFLEHVNENAFIDFDSFKHDTELRKAIMNLKKDRENL
;
A
#
# COMPACT_ATOMS: atom_id res chain seq x y z
N MET A 1 -13.01 7.85 -64.22
CA MET A 1 -12.98 7.41 -62.80
C MET A 1 -14.30 6.71 -62.50
N PRO A 2 -14.34 5.44 -62.08
CA PRO A 2 -15.59 4.83 -61.66
C PRO A 2 -15.95 5.36 -60.27
N SER A 3 -17.18 5.85 -60.13
CA SER A 3 -17.74 6.36 -58.88
C SER A 3 -17.87 5.21 -57.87
N SER A 4 -17.17 5.31 -56.74
CA SER A 4 -17.17 4.27 -55.68
C SER A 4 -18.47 4.23 -54.85
N PHE A 5 -19.56 4.83 -55.34
CA PHE A 5 -20.84 5.00 -54.64
C PHE A 5 -21.83 3.84 -54.82
N ASN A 6 -21.38 2.68 -55.27
CA ASN A 6 -22.22 1.47 -55.40
C ASN A 6 -21.65 0.24 -54.67
N LYS A 7 -21.19 0.41 -53.43
CA LYS A 7 -21.15 -0.74 -52.49
C LYS A 7 -22.42 -0.69 -51.65
N LYS A 8 -23.49 -1.33 -52.11
CA LYS A 8 -24.75 -1.47 -51.34
C LYS A 8 -24.38 -1.98 -49.94
N ALA A 9 -24.53 -1.14 -48.92
CA ALA A 9 -24.29 -1.54 -47.54
C ALA A 9 -25.20 -2.72 -47.23
N LYS A 10 -24.63 -3.82 -46.74
CA LYS A 10 -25.36 -5.01 -46.29
C LYS A 10 -25.45 -4.98 -44.78
N THR A 11 -26.64 -5.25 -44.25
CA THR A 11 -26.88 -5.36 -42.81
C THR A 11 -26.78 -6.82 -42.41
N ILE A 12 -26.09 -7.09 -41.29
CA ILE A 12 -26.02 -8.41 -40.66
C ILE A 12 -26.70 -8.29 -39.31
N ASN A 13 -27.73 -9.10 -39.07
CA ASN A 13 -28.41 -9.20 -37.77
C ASN A 13 -27.90 -10.44 -37.04
N VAL A 14 -27.57 -10.28 -35.76
CA VAL A 14 -27.11 -11.36 -34.89
C VAL A 14 -28.05 -11.43 -33.70
N ASN A 15 -28.65 -12.60 -33.49
CA ASN A 15 -29.45 -12.85 -32.29
C ASN A 15 -28.52 -13.27 -31.16
N LEU A 16 -28.69 -12.64 -30.00
CA LEU A 16 -27.87 -12.85 -28.81
C LEU A 16 -28.80 -13.03 -27.62
N THR A 17 -28.39 -13.87 -26.69
CA THR A 17 -28.93 -13.85 -25.32
C THR A 17 -28.45 -12.58 -24.60
N GLN A 18 -29.12 -12.22 -23.50
CA GLN A 18 -28.72 -11.05 -22.72
C GLN A 18 -27.27 -11.19 -22.21
N ASP A 19 -26.90 -12.38 -21.71
CA ASP A 19 -25.55 -12.64 -21.20
C ASP A 19 -24.46 -12.51 -22.27
N GLU A 20 -24.76 -12.89 -23.52
CA GLU A 20 -23.84 -12.72 -24.64
C GLU A 20 -23.68 -11.25 -25.03
N TYR A 21 -24.78 -10.50 -25.02
CA TYR A 21 -24.75 -9.06 -25.27
C TYR A 21 -23.92 -8.32 -24.21
N ASP A 22 -24.13 -8.62 -22.93
CA ASP A 22 -23.40 -8.00 -21.82
C ASP A 22 -21.89 -8.28 -21.89
N LYS A 23 -21.50 -9.50 -22.32
CA LYS A 23 -20.10 -9.84 -22.57
C LYS A 23 -19.51 -8.99 -23.70
N ILE A 24 -20.22 -8.86 -24.83
CA ILE A 24 -19.78 -8.03 -25.95
C ILE A 24 -19.67 -6.56 -25.51
N GLN A 25 -20.61 -6.07 -24.70
CA GLN A 25 -20.58 -4.71 -24.19
C GLN A 25 -19.33 -4.43 -23.36
N LYS A 26 -19.02 -5.28 -22.38
CA LYS A 26 -17.79 -5.13 -21.56
C LYS A 26 -16.53 -5.17 -22.42
N LEU A 27 -16.46 -6.09 -23.38
CA LEU A 27 -15.31 -6.19 -24.29
C LEU A 27 -15.16 -4.96 -25.19
N ALA A 28 -16.27 -4.37 -25.61
CA ALA A 28 -16.27 -3.15 -26.40
C ALA A 28 -15.84 -1.93 -25.58
N GLU A 29 -16.32 -1.82 -24.33
CA GLU A 29 -15.96 -0.75 -23.38
C GLU A 29 -14.45 -0.69 -23.12
N ILE A 30 -13.79 -1.83 -22.88
CA ILE A 30 -12.32 -1.93 -22.70
C ILE A 30 -11.55 -1.43 -23.92
N ARG A 31 -12.19 -1.44 -25.11
CA ARG A 31 -11.60 -0.97 -26.37
C ARG A 31 -12.07 0.42 -26.77
N HIS A 32 -12.86 1.10 -25.93
CA HIS A 32 -13.52 2.38 -26.23
C HIS A 32 -14.34 2.34 -27.53
N LEU A 33 -15.02 1.21 -27.76
CA LEU A 33 -15.89 0.97 -28.92
C LEU A 33 -17.32 0.71 -28.47
N ASN A 34 -18.28 0.91 -29.39
CA ASN A 34 -19.63 0.41 -29.19
C ASN A 34 -19.70 -1.10 -29.57
N PRO A 35 -20.68 -1.86 -29.02
CA PRO A 35 -20.83 -3.29 -29.27
C PRO A 35 -20.85 -3.67 -30.75
N THR A 36 -21.49 -2.86 -31.60
CA THR A 36 -21.62 -3.11 -33.04
C THR A 36 -20.27 -2.99 -33.77
N SER A 37 -19.53 -1.92 -33.51
CA SER A 37 -18.22 -1.68 -34.10
C SER A 37 -17.20 -2.72 -33.62
N TYR A 38 -17.23 -3.07 -32.34
CA TYR A 38 -16.40 -4.13 -31.77
C TYR A 38 -16.68 -5.47 -32.47
N THR A 39 -17.95 -5.89 -32.52
CA THR A 39 -18.36 -7.15 -33.16
C THR A 39 -17.97 -7.19 -34.63
N LYS A 40 -18.16 -6.09 -35.37
CA LYS A 40 -17.74 -5.97 -36.77
C LYS A 40 -16.24 -6.16 -36.94
N LEU A 41 -15.42 -5.53 -36.10
CA LEU A 41 -13.97 -5.65 -36.20
C LEU A 41 -13.47 -7.07 -35.88
N VAL A 42 -14.01 -7.69 -34.82
CA VAL A 42 -13.70 -9.07 -34.45
C VAL A 42 -14.11 -10.04 -35.57
N ALA A 43 -15.35 -9.94 -36.07
CA ALA A 43 -15.89 -10.85 -37.08
C ALA A 43 -15.15 -10.74 -38.43
N LEU A 44 -14.65 -9.55 -38.77
CA LEU A 44 -13.84 -9.35 -39.98
C LEU A 44 -12.40 -9.84 -39.83
N GLY A 45 -12.03 -10.42 -38.68
CA GLY A 45 -10.67 -10.89 -38.42
C GLY A 45 -9.64 -9.76 -38.33
N ASN A 46 -10.10 -8.51 -38.29
CA ASN A 46 -9.22 -7.37 -38.04
C ASN A 46 -8.76 -7.51 -36.60
N ARG A 47 -7.47 -7.86 -36.41
CA ARG A 47 -6.83 -7.89 -35.09
C ARG A 47 -7.08 -6.54 -34.43
N ILE A 48 -8.03 -6.48 -33.50
CA ILE A 48 -8.20 -5.32 -32.65
C ILE A 48 -6.89 -5.24 -31.87
N LYS A 49 -6.05 -4.24 -32.18
CA LYS A 49 -4.78 -4.02 -31.49
C LYS A 49 -5.01 -4.27 -30.01
N PRO A 50 -4.25 -5.16 -29.34
CA PRO A 50 -4.36 -5.26 -27.90
C PRO A 50 -4.24 -3.85 -27.37
N THR A 51 -5.26 -3.39 -26.65
CA THR A 51 -5.08 -2.19 -25.83
C THR A 51 -4.03 -2.61 -24.84
N VAL A 52 -2.79 -2.17 -25.05
CA VAL A 52 -1.79 -2.22 -24.01
C VAL A 52 -2.40 -1.36 -22.93
N ILE A 53 -2.96 -1.99 -21.90
CA ILE A 53 -3.17 -1.33 -20.64
C ILE A 53 -1.76 -0.97 -20.23
N LYS A 54 -1.35 0.27 -20.53
CA LYS A 54 -0.26 0.87 -19.80
C LYS A 54 -0.83 0.95 -18.40
N SER A 55 -0.52 -0.04 -17.57
CA SER A 55 -0.32 0.26 -16.17
C SER A 55 0.69 1.38 -16.21
N GLU A 56 0.21 2.61 -16.04
CA GLU A 56 1.05 3.75 -15.71
C GLU A 56 2.04 3.26 -14.64
N ASP A 57 3.28 3.74 -14.69
CA ASP A 57 4.49 3.25 -13.98
C ASP A 57 4.38 3.09 -12.44
N ASP A 58 3.18 3.13 -11.86
CA ASP A 58 2.82 2.95 -10.47
C ASP A 58 3.48 1.73 -9.80
N THR A 59 3.80 0.66 -10.53
CA THR A 59 4.47 -0.51 -9.94
C THR A 59 5.90 -0.23 -9.44
N SER A 60 6.63 0.69 -10.07
CA SER A 60 7.97 1.09 -9.61
C SER A 60 7.86 1.92 -8.33
N ASP A 61 6.98 2.93 -8.35
CA ASP A 61 6.76 3.83 -7.21
C ASP A 61 6.15 3.09 -6.01
N LEU A 62 5.24 2.14 -6.25
CA LEU A 62 4.67 1.30 -5.19
C LEU A 62 5.72 0.44 -4.50
N HIS A 63 6.68 -0.12 -5.26
CA HIS A 63 7.73 -0.95 -4.66
C HIS A 63 8.66 -0.11 -3.78
N GLU A 64 9.05 1.08 -4.25
CA GLU A 64 9.85 2.02 -3.47
C GLU A 64 9.11 2.47 -2.20
N ILE A 65 7.83 2.83 -2.31
CA ILE A 65 6.98 3.20 -1.17
C ILE A 65 6.87 2.06 -0.17
N ILE A 66 6.71 0.81 -0.63
CA ILE A 66 6.64 -0.37 0.25
C ILE A 66 7.95 -0.56 1.02
N GLU A 67 9.11 -0.41 0.36
CA GLU A 67 10.41 -0.55 1.03
C GLU A 67 10.66 0.60 2.02
N GLN A 68 10.31 1.85 1.66
CA GLN A 68 10.36 2.97 2.59
C GLN A 68 9.47 2.73 3.81
N LEU A 69 8.23 2.27 3.62
CA LEU A 69 7.31 1.96 4.71
C LEU A 69 7.79 0.82 5.61
N LYS A 70 8.47 -0.20 5.05
CA LYS A 70 9.09 -1.27 5.84
C LYS A 70 10.21 -0.72 6.72
N ASN A 71 11.08 0.12 6.15
CA ASN A 71 12.18 0.75 6.87
C ASN A 71 11.68 1.69 7.97
N SER A 72 10.69 2.53 7.68
CA SER A 72 10.07 3.38 8.70
C SER A 72 9.43 2.54 9.82
N ASN A 73 8.73 1.46 9.48
CA ASN A 73 8.14 0.56 10.48
C ASN A 73 9.19 -0.15 11.34
N SER A 74 10.34 -0.55 10.79
CA SER A 74 11.40 -1.18 11.58
C SER A 74 12.04 -0.19 12.54
N THR A 75 12.32 1.04 12.09
CA THR A 75 12.81 2.12 12.97
C THR A 75 11.82 2.45 14.08
N LEU A 76 10.53 2.63 13.74
CA LEU A 76 9.49 2.93 14.72
C LEU A 76 9.31 1.81 15.76
N LYS A 77 9.46 0.54 15.36
CA LYS A 77 9.43 -0.58 16.31
C LYS A 77 10.60 -0.52 17.28
N SER A 78 11.81 -0.28 16.79
CA SER A 78 13.00 -0.12 17.63
C SER A 78 12.84 1.05 18.62
N GLU A 79 12.35 2.20 18.15
CA GLU A 79 12.07 3.36 19.02
C GLU A 79 11.01 3.05 20.08
N ARG A 80 9.94 2.35 19.70
CA ARG A 80 8.88 1.91 20.62
C ARG A 80 9.44 0.98 21.70
N ASP A 81 10.30 0.04 21.33
CA ASP A 81 10.87 -0.91 22.28
C ASP A 81 11.80 -0.20 23.28
N ILE A 82 12.62 0.75 22.81
CA ILE A 82 13.43 1.62 23.69
C ILE A 82 12.53 2.44 24.61
N PHE A 83 11.45 3.02 24.10
CA PHE A 83 10.51 3.81 24.91
C PHE A 83 9.83 2.96 25.98
N LYS A 84 9.46 1.73 25.64
CA LYS A 84 8.86 0.76 26.57
C LYS A 84 9.83 0.39 27.68
N GLU A 85 11.10 0.15 27.36
CA GLU A 85 12.14 -0.13 28.36
C GLU A 85 12.33 1.07 29.32
N LYS A 86 12.35 2.29 28.79
CA LYS A 86 12.40 3.52 29.59
C LYS A 86 11.17 3.68 30.50
N ALA A 87 9.98 3.38 29.99
CA ALA A 87 8.75 3.45 30.77
C ALA A 87 8.78 2.44 31.93
N ASN A 88 9.18 1.20 31.67
CA ASN A 88 9.31 0.18 32.72
C ASN A 88 10.32 0.60 33.80
N LEU A 89 11.46 1.17 33.41
CA LEU A 89 12.45 1.69 34.37
C LEU A 89 11.90 2.87 35.19
N PHE A 90 11.07 3.71 34.58
CA PHE A 90 10.40 4.80 35.28
C PHE A 90 9.38 4.27 36.30
N ASP A 91 8.60 3.25 35.93
CA ASP A 91 7.67 2.59 36.85
C ASP A 91 8.39 2.02 38.07
N LEU A 92 9.53 1.35 37.87
CA LEU A 92 10.38 0.86 38.97
C LEU A 92 10.94 2.02 39.82
N PHE A 93 11.35 3.12 39.19
CA PHE A 93 11.80 4.30 39.91
C PHE A 93 10.70 4.93 40.78
N LEU A 94 9.45 4.91 40.31
CA LEU A 94 8.31 5.43 41.07
C LEU A 94 8.06 4.65 42.37
N GLU A 95 8.50 3.40 42.49
CA GLU A 95 8.44 2.66 43.77
C GLU A 95 9.28 3.32 44.87
N HIS A 96 10.28 4.11 44.49
CA HIS A 96 11.08 4.92 45.41
C HIS A 96 10.57 6.36 45.55
N VAL A 97 9.41 6.69 44.99
CA VAL A 97 8.77 8.00 45.13
C VAL A 97 7.56 7.86 46.05
N ASN A 98 7.54 8.64 47.14
CA ASN A 98 6.43 8.61 48.08
C ASN A 98 5.18 9.33 47.54
N GLU A 99 4.06 9.19 48.24
CA GLU A 99 2.77 9.80 47.86
C GLU A 99 2.81 11.33 47.73
N ASN A 100 3.77 11.97 48.40
CA ASN A 100 4.00 13.43 48.33
C ASN A 100 4.97 13.83 47.20
N ALA A 101 5.28 12.91 46.27
CA ALA A 101 6.21 13.09 45.16
C ALA A 101 7.67 13.38 45.56
N PHE A 102 8.09 12.99 46.77
CA PHE A 102 9.49 13.02 47.19
C PHE A 102 10.14 11.66 47.02
N ILE A 103 11.40 11.69 46.58
CA ILE A 103 12.22 10.49 46.41
C ILE A 103 12.71 10.02 47.79
N ASP A 104 12.51 8.74 48.09
CA ASP A 104 13.19 8.05 49.17
C ASP A 104 14.61 7.69 48.72
N PHE A 105 15.56 8.54 49.11
CA PHE A 105 16.96 8.39 48.75
C PHE A 105 17.61 7.15 49.35
N ASP A 106 17.19 6.70 50.53
CA ASP A 106 17.79 5.54 51.16
C ASP A 106 17.35 4.27 50.41
N SER A 107 16.05 4.14 50.15
CA SER A 107 15.49 3.05 49.34
C SER A 107 16.12 2.99 47.94
N PHE A 108 16.15 4.10 47.22
CA PHE A 108 16.75 4.15 45.87
C PHE A 108 18.26 3.87 45.89
N LYS A 109 18.99 4.35 46.90
CA LYS A 109 20.44 4.13 47.01
C LYS A 109 20.79 2.65 47.18
N HIS A 110 19.94 1.89 47.87
CA HIS A 110 20.13 0.46 48.11
C HIS A 110 19.69 -0.41 46.93
N ASP A 111 18.85 0.08 46.02
CA ASP A 111 18.54 -0.62 44.76
C ASP A 111 19.70 -0.48 43.75
N THR A 112 20.64 -1.41 43.86
CA THR A 112 21.82 -1.43 42.98
C THR A 112 21.49 -1.87 41.55
N GLU A 113 20.39 -2.58 41.33
CA GLU A 113 20.01 -3.08 40.00
C GLU A 113 19.40 -1.95 39.17
N LEU A 114 18.42 -1.24 39.74
CA LEU A 114 17.80 -0.08 39.10
C LEU A 114 18.84 1.02 38.84
N ARG A 115 19.75 1.29 39.79
CA ARG A 115 20.81 2.29 39.60
C ARG A 115 21.77 1.93 38.47
N LYS A 116 22.15 0.66 38.33
CA LYS A 116 22.99 0.20 37.22
C LYS A 116 22.24 0.32 35.89
N ALA A 117 20.96 -0.08 35.85
CA ALA A 117 20.14 0.03 34.65
C ALA A 117 19.99 1.49 34.18
N ILE A 118 19.68 2.42 35.09
CA ILE A 118 19.62 3.86 34.79
C ILE A 118 20.98 4.41 34.34
N MET A 119 22.08 3.97 34.96
CA MET A 119 23.42 4.39 34.58
C MET A 119 23.80 3.92 33.16
N ASN A 120 23.45 2.69 32.80
CA ASN A 120 23.69 2.14 31.48
C ASN A 120 22.84 2.89 30.42
N LEU A 121 21.55 3.08 30.70
CA LEU A 121 20.65 3.87 29.84
C LEU A 121 21.19 5.29 29.59
N LYS A 122 21.78 5.92 30.61
CA LYS A 122 22.39 7.24 30.48
C LYS A 122 23.63 7.22 29.59
N LYS A 123 24.51 6.21 29.74
CA LYS A 123 25.70 6.05 28.90
C LYS A 123 25.34 5.81 27.44
N ASP A 124 24.33 4.98 27.19
CA ASP A 124 23.87 4.70 25.82
C ASP A 124 23.35 5.97 25.14
N ARG A 125 22.75 6.90 25.91
CA ARG A 125 22.33 8.23 25.41
C ARG A 125 23.50 9.17 25.09
N GLU A 126 24.61 9.10 25.83
CA GLU A 126 25.79 9.97 25.63
C GLU A 126 26.69 9.47 24.48
N ASN A 127 26.54 8.22 24.06
CA ASN A 127 27.31 7.60 22.97
C ASN A 127 26.56 7.56 21.61
N LEU A 128 25.34 8.12 21.54
CA LEU A 128 24.58 8.36 20.30
C LEU A 128 24.84 9.77 19.77
#